data_AF-E8ZKI0-F1
#
_entry.id   AF-E8ZKI0-F1
#
_cell.length_a   1.000
_cell.length_b   1.000
_cell.length_c   1.000
_cell.angle_alpha   90.00
_cell.angle_beta   90.00
_cell.angle_gamma   90.00
#
_symmetry.space_group_name_H-M   'P 1'
#
loop_
_entity.id
_entity.type
_entity.pdbx_description
1 polymer ?
#
loop_
_entity_poly.entity_id
_entity_poly.type
_entity_poly.pdbx_seq_one_letter_code
_entity_poly.pdbx_strand_id
1 'polypeptide(L)'
;MKGLNAILSGTGLVSGVGGIAALTVLNKAPTSSVLEVVEEKSQVEEKKEGVTVAEPAPVMDVYVVGYKKANDKRQPLVDEISPKKLTDEFIALDTEIKKCSLRGNDQGRSYVYWNPIQRKFACWEKFQWQDWFAVGNVKRSESLGELKLSGEMERASSLRKSMITFDKENP
;
A
#
# COMPACT_ATOMS: atom_id res chain seq x y z
N MET A 1 -14.44 60.97 -7.25
CA MET A 1 -13.44 60.94 -6.14
C MET A 1 -13.43 59.52 -5.61
N LYS A 2 -12.40 58.73 -5.96
CA LYS A 2 -11.25 58.35 -5.11
C LYS A 2 -11.70 57.57 -3.85
N GLY A 3 -11.27 56.33 -3.58
CA GLY A 3 -10.00 55.73 -3.99
C GLY A 3 -9.93 54.20 -3.92
N LEU A 4 -8.95 53.71 -4.68
CA LEU A 4 -8.32 52.41 -4.56
C LEU A 4 -7.62 52.28 -3.21
N ASN A 5 -7.58 51.07 -2.66
CA ASN A 5 -6.48 50.61 -1.82
C ASN A 5 -5.95 49.28 -2.37
N ALA A 6 -4.72 49.34 -2.87
CA ALA A 6 -3.86 48.21 -3.18
C ALA A 6 -2.54 48.44 -2.43
N ILE A 7 -2.11 47.50 -1.58
CA ILE A 7 -0.73 47.33 -1.07
C ILE A 7 -0.60 45.83 -0.74
N LEU A 8 0.11 45.01 -1.53
CA LEU A 8 1.57 44.74 -1.60
C LEU A 8 2.18 43.97 -0.42
N SER A 9 2.76 42.82 -0.79
CA SER A 9 4.06 42.27 -0.37
C SER A 9 4.25 41.69 1.03
N GLY A 10 4.81 40.48 1.04
CA GLY A 10 5.34 39.81 2.22
C GLY A 10 6.07 38.52 1.86
N THR A 11 7.16 38.63 1.10
CA THR A 11 8.16 37.56 0.94
C THR A 11 8.84 37.29 2.28
N GLY A 12 8.78 36.04 2.76
CA GLY A 12 9.52 35.56 3.93
C GLY A 12 10.37 34.34 3.58
N LEU A 13 11.55 34.58 3.01
CA LEU A 13 12.66 33.63 2.98
C LEU A 13 13.42 33.77 4.30
N VAL A 14 13.46 32.72 5.11
CA VAL A 14 14.46 32.61 6.19
C VAL A 14 15.31 31.38 5.94
N SER A 15 16.54 31.72 5.53
CA SER A 15 17.74 30.90 5.50
C SER A 15 18.04 30.29 6.88
N GLY A 16 18.44 29.02 6.90
CA GLY A 16 18.97 28.33 8.08
C GLY A 16 20.05 27.34 7.66
N VAL A 17 21.26 27.86 7.48
CA VAL A 17 22.48 27.12 7.20
C VAL A 17 23.08 26.61 8.51
N GLY A 18 23.60 25.39 8.49
CA GLY A 18 24.77 25.01 9.28
C GLY A 18 24.50 24.16 10.52
N GLY A 19 25.15 23.01 10.60
CA GLY A 19 25.27 22.26 11.85
C GLY A 19 25.60 20.78 11.69
N ILE A 20 26.72 20.45 11.05
CA ILE A 20 27.36 19.13 11.23
C ILE A 20 27.97 19.16 12.64
N ALA A 21 27.46 18.35 13.56
CA ALA A 21 28.13 18.08 14.83
C ALA A 21 28.64 16.64 14.82
N ALA A 22 29.95 16.51 14.64
CA ALA A 22 30.68 15.28 14.83
C ALA A 22 30.83 14.96 16.32
N LEU A 23 30.65 13.67 16.63
CA LEU A 23 31.30 12.84 17.66
C LEU A 23 32.08 13.55 18.78
N THR A 24 31.70 13.27 20.04
CA THR A 24 32.50 12.55 21.06
C THR A 24 31.98 12.85 22.46
N VAL A 25 31.63 11.82 23.26
CA VAL A 25 31.98 11.64 24.70
C VAL A 25 31.74 10.15 25.00
N LEU A 26 32.79 9.32 25.04
CA LEU A 26 33.57 8.93 26.23
C LEU A 26 32.82 7.95 27.16
N ASN A 27 33.04 6.65 26.96
CA ASN A 27 32.93 5.68 28.04
C ASN A 27 34.28 4.98 28.22
N LYS A 28 34.98 5.41 29.27
CA LYS A 28 36.26 4.93 29.79
C LYS A 28 35.93 4.02 30.97
N ALA A 29 36.33 2.75 30.98
CA ALA A 29 37.49 2.21 31.70
C ALA A 29 37.41 0.66 31.71
N PRO A 30 38.43 -0.11 32.17
CA PRO A 30 39.88 0.14 32.28
C PRO A 30 40.78 -0.98 31.65
N THR A 31 42.01 -0.57 31.34
CA THR A 31 43.31 -1.29 31.25
C THR A 31 43.38 -2.84 31.34
N SER A 32 44.02 -3.47 30.34
CA SER A 32 45.27 -4.22 30.56
C SER A 32 46.03 -4.42 29.23
N SER A 33 47.35 -4.31 29.34
CA SER A 33 48.42 -4.36 28.32
C SER A 33 48.56 -5.70 27.58
N VAL A 34 49.12 -5.68 26.35
CA VAL A 34 50.34 -6.40 25.89
C VAL A 34 50.55 -6.21 24.36
N LEU A 35 51.82 -6.01 23.99
CA LEU A 35 52.40 -5.83 22.65
C LEU A 35 52.34 -7.08 21.74
N GLU A 36 52.27 -6.87 20.41
CA GLU A 36 52.97 -7.59 19.30
C GLU A 36 52.40 -7.00 17.99
N VAL A 37 53.07 -6.19 17.16
CA VAL A 37 54.26 -6.34 16.28
C VAL A 37 54.06 -7.39 15.15
N VAL A 38 54.25 -6.92 13.89
CA VAL A 38 54.39 -7.64 12.59
C VAL A 38 53.06 -8.19 12.03
N GLU A 39 52.66 -8.12 10.75
CA GLU A 39 53.38 -8.13 9.48
C GLU A 39 52.47 -7.58 8.36
N GLU A 40 53.07 -6.88 7.40
CA GLU A 40 52.51 -6.53 6.10
C GLU A 40 52.24 -7.78 5.25
N LYS A 41 51.04 -7.92 4.69
CA LYS A 41 50.81 -8.70 3.45
C LYS A 41 49.53 -8.27 2.74
N SER A 42 49.74 -7.72 1.54
CA SER A 42 48.76 -7.46 0.49
C SER A 42 47.98 -8.73 0.13
N GLN A 43 46.65 -8.66 0.08
CA GLN A 43 45.81 -9.64 -0.63
C GLN A 43 44.44 -9.04 -0.96
N VAL A 44 44.25 -8.83 -2.27
CA VAL A 44 43.01 -9.02 -3.06
C VAL A 44 41.71 -8.64 -2.36
N GLU A 45 41.22 -7.43 -2.64
CA GLU A 45 39.89 -6.98 -2.26
C GLU A 45 38.84 -7.70 -3.14
N GLU A 46 38.41 -8.86 -2.65
CA GLU A 46 37.26 -9.59 -3.18
C GLU A 46 36.00 -8.75 -2.95
N LYS A 47 35.49 -8.18 -4.03
CA LYS A 47 34.27 -7.38 -4.09
C LYS A 47 33.08 -8.26 -3.67
N LYS A 48 32.79 -8.30 -2.37
CA LYS A 48 31.52 -8.85 -1.87
C LYS A 48 30.40 -7.95 -2.37
N GLU A 49 29.72 -8.40 -3.41
CA GLU A 49 28.37 -7.95 -3.74
C GLU A 49 27.53 -8.13 -2.48
N GLY A 50 27.30 -7.02 -1.78
CA GLY A 50 26.28 -6.94 -0.76
C GLY A 50 24.94 -7.18 -1.43
N VAL A 51 24.50 -8.44 -1.46
CA VAL A 51 23.10 -8.77 -1.69
C VAL A 51 22.34 -8.16 -0.52
N THR A 52 21.88 -6.92 -0.71
CA THR A 52 20.83 -6.35 0.13
C THR A 52 19.63 -7.27 -0.01
N VAL A 53 19.44 -8.14 0.98
CA VAL A 53 18.20 -8.90 1.15
C VAL A 53 17.12 -7.86 1.38
N ALA A 54 16.42 -7.48 0.31
CA ALA A 54 15.27 -6.61 0.39
C ALA A 54 14.26 -7.29 1.31
N GLU A 55 14.01 -6.67 2.46
CA GLU A 55 13.01 -7.13 3.40
C GLU A 55 11.65 -7.21 2.66
N PRO A 56 10.95 -8.35 2.70
CA PRO A 56 9.71 -8.51 1.94
C PRO A 56 8.70 -7.46 2.41
N ALA A 57 8.07 -6.77 1.46
CA ALA A 57 7.07 -5.75 1.77
C ALA A 57 5.98 -6.34 2.69
N PRO A 58 5.54 -5.60 3.73
CA PRO A 58 4.54 -6.09 4.66
C PRO A 58 3.23 -6.36 3.92
N VAL A 59 2.66 -7.54 4.14
CA VAL A 59 1.35 -7.93 3.61
C VAL A 59 0.27 -7.35 4.51
N MET A 60 -0.63 -6.57 3.92
CA MET A 60 -1.69 -5.83 4.62
C MET A 60 -2.97 -6.65 4.72
N ASP A 61 -3.76 -6.40 5.76
CA ASP A 61 -5.10 -7.00 5.90
C ASP A 61 -6.03 -6.42 4.82
N VAL A 62 -6.58 -7.27 3.95
CA VAL A 62 -7.43 -6.82 2.83
C VAL A 62 -8.91 -6.91 3.20
N TYR A 63 -9.65 -5.83 2.93
CA TYR A 63 -11.09 -5.74 3.12
C TYR A 63 -11.79 -5.42 1.81
N VAL A 64 -13.04 -5.85 1.68
CA VAL A 64 -13.87 -5.51 0.52
C VAL A 64 -14.74 -4.31 0.83
N VAL A 65 -14.77 -3.34 -0.08
CA VAL A 65 -15.64 -2.16 0.01
C VAL A 65 -16.72 -2.17 -1.06
N GLY A 66 -17.90 -1.69 -0.69
CA GLY A 66 -18.99 -1.34 -1.60
C GLY A 66 -18.66 -0.02 -2.27
N TYR A 67 -18.50 -0.06 -3.60
CA TYR A 67 -18.20 1.11 -4.40
C TYR A 67 -19.40 1.50 -5.27
N LYS A 68 -19.89 2.73 -5.10
CA LYS A 68 -20.97 3.28 -5.93
C LYS A 68 -20.43 4.04 -7.14
N LYS A 69 -19.71 5.12 -6.89
CA LYS A 69 -19.16 6.04 -7.89
C LYS A 69 -18.10 6.93 -7.28
N ALA A 70 -17.38 7.69 -8.10
CA ALA A 70 -16.52 8.75 -7.64
C ALA A 70 -17.32 10.05 -7.41
N ASN A 71 -16.91 10.86 -6.43
CA ASN A 71 -17.40 12.23 -6.26
C ASN A 71 -16.73 13.20 -7.26
N ASP A 72 -17.09 14.49 -7.21
CA ASP A 72 -16.56 15.52 -8.12
C ASP A 72 -15.04 15.70 -8.01
N LYS A 73 -14.46 15.36 -6.85
CA LYS A 73 -13.01 15.35 -6.61
C LYS A 73 -12.34 14.04 -7.05
N ARG A 74 -13.07 13.18 -7.77
CA ARG A 74 -12.65 11.84 -8.19
C ARG A 74 -12.24 10.94 -7.03
N GLN A 75 -12.76 11.15 -5.82
CA GLN A 75 -12.57 10.24 -4.68
C GLN A 75 -13.70 9.21 -4.68
N PRO A 76 -13.42 7.95 -4.30
CA PRO A 76 -14.46 6.95 -4.25
C PRO A 76 -15.49 7.29 -3.16
N LEU A 77 -16.76 7.05 -3.47
CA LEU A 77 -17.83 6.99 -2.49
C LEU A 77 -18.02 5.54 -2.07
N VAL A 78 -17.53 5.23 -0.87
CA VAL A 78 -17.75 3.97 -0.18
C VAL A 78 -18.96 4.11 0.72
N ASP A 79 -19.91 3.19 0.57
CA ASP A 79 -21.12 3.13 1.41
C ASP A 79 -21.15 1.88 2.28
N GLU A 80 -20.46 0.82 1.87
CA GLU A 80 -20.38 -0.43 2.60
C GLU A 80 -18.93 -0.93 2.74
N ILE A 81 -18.66 -1.66 3.82
CA ILE A 81 -17.40 -2.38 4.03
C ILE A 81 -17.66 -3.76 4.61
N SER A 82 -16.89 -4.74 4.17
CA SER A 82 -16.88 -6.07 4.79
C SER A 82 -16.38 -5.95 6.23
N PRO A 83 -17.11 -6.49 7.23
CA PRO A 83 -16.63 -6.51 8.61
C PRO A 83 -15.44 -7.47 8.81
N LYS A 84 -15.23 -8.40 7.89
CA LYS A 84 -14.17 -9.41 7.95
C LYS A 84 -13.12 -9.13 6.89
N LYS A 85 -11.86 -9.32 7.27
CA LYS A 85 -10.77 -9.35 6.30
C LYS A 85 -10.88 -10.59 5.43
N LEU A 86 -10.29 -10.50 4.24
CA LEU A 86 -10.08 -11.63 3.37
C LEU A 86 -9.01 -12.55 3.96
N THR A 87 -9.18 -13.84 3.73
CA THR A 87 -8.24 -14.92 4.01
C THR A 87 -7.10 -14.90 3.02
N ASP A 88 -5.94 -15.38 3.44
CA ASP A 88 -4.74 -15.40 2.59
C ASP A 88 -4.95 -16.31 1.37
N GLU A 89 -5.72 -17.38 1.54
CA GLU A 89 -6.13 -18.26 0.44
C GLU A 89 -6.95 -17.51 -0.60
N PHE A 90 -7.93 -16.70 -0.18
CA PHE A 90 -8.75 -15.92 -1.10
C PHE A 90 -7.96 -14.81 -1.79
N ILE A 91 -7.04 -14.16 -1.07
CA ILE A 91 -6.13 -13.15 -1.64
C ILE A 91 -5.25 -13.77 -2.73
N ALA A 92 -4.78 -15.01 -2.56
CA ALA A 92 -3.93 -15.69 -3.53
C ALA A 92 -4.66 -16.06 -4.84
N LEU A 93 -5.99 -16.16 -4.83
CA LEU A 93 -6.79 -16.54 -6.01
C LEU A 93 -6.95 -15.42 -7.04
N ASP A 94 -6.82 -14.16 -6.65
CA ASP A 94 -7.06 -13.02 -7.53
C ASP A 94 -5.91 -12.00 -7.48
N THR A 95 -5.36 -11.69 -8.65
CA THR A 95 -4.20 -10.81 -8.80
C THR A 95 -4.47 -9.37 -8.36
N GLU A 96 -5.70 -8.88 -8.50
CA GLU A 96 -6.05 -7.52 -8.06
C GLU A 96 -6.15 -7.45 -6.54
N ILE A 97 -6.68 -8.49 -5.90
CA ILE A 97 -6.70 -8.57 -4.43
C ILE A 97 -5.26 -8.61 -3.89
N LYS A 98 -4.40 -9.48 -4.48
CA LYS A 98 -2.98 -9.56 -4.13
C LYS A 98 -2.23 -8.24 -4.36
N LYS A 99 -2.54 -7.50 -5.42
CA LYS A 99 -1.97 -6.18 -5.65
C LYS A 99 -2.36 -5.19 -4.54
N CYS A 100 -3.59 -5.27 -4.05
CA CYS A 100 -4.06 -4.45 -2.94
C CYS A 100 -3.42 -4.84 -1.62
N SER A 101 -3.18 -6.13 -1.34
CA SER A 101 -2.50 -6.53 -0.09
C SER A 101 -1.10 -5.92 0.08
N LEU A 102 -0.46 -5.47 -1.00
CA LEU A 102 0.84 -4.76 -0.98
C LEU A 102 0.70 -3.24 -0.84
N ARG A 103 -0.54 -2.72 -0.87
CA ARG A 103 -0.88 -1.30 -0.85
C ARG A 103 -1.92 -1.07 0.24
N GLY A 104 -1.47 -0.86 1.47
CA GLY A 104 -2.33 -0.52 2.60
C GLY A 104 -2.21 0.95 2.99
N ASN A 105 -3.12 1.35 3.88
CA ASN A 105 -3.07 2.63 4.57
C ASN A 105 -2.15 2.55 5.80
N ASP A 106 -2.00 3.68 6.50
CA ASP A 106 -1.18 3.78 7.72
C ASP A 106 -1.71 2.93 8.89
N GLN A 107 -2.91 2.35 8.77
CA GLN A 107 -3.50 1.43 9.75
C GLN A 107 -3.24 -0.06 9.41
N GLY A 108 -2.42 -0.34 8.38
CA GLY A 108 -2.11 -1.70 7.96
C GLY A 108 -3.26 -2.40 7.22
N ARG A 109 -4.23 -1.65 6.70
CA ARG A 109 -5.41 -2.18 5.99
C ARG A 109 -5.38 -1.79 4.53
N SER A 110 -5.82 -2.71 3.67
CA SER A 110 -6.05 -2.47 2.26
C SER A 110 -7.51 -2.71 1.89
N TYR A 111 -7.97 -2.06 0.83
CA TYR A 111 -9.34 -2.14 0.36
C TYR A 111 -9.42 -2.47 -1.12
N VAL A 112 -10.16 -3.54 -1.44
CA VAL A 112 -10.49 -3.93 -2.81
C VAL A 112 -12.00 -3.75 -3.01
N TYR A 113 -12.45 -3.55 -4.25
CA TYR A 113 -13.89 -3.55 -4.55
C TYR A 113 -14.22 -4.60 -5.60
N TRP A 114 -15.41 -5.19 -5.47
CA TRP A 114 -15.97 -6.04 -6.51
C TRP A 114 -16.67 -5.18 -7.56
N ASN A 115 -16.25 -5.26 -8.81
CA ASN A 115 -16.92 -4.61 -9.92
C ASN A 115 -18.03 -5.54 -10.47
N PRO A 116 -19.32 -5.28 -10.21
CA PRO A 116 -20.40 -6.18 -10.61
C PRO A 116 -20.59 -6.21 -12.14
N ILE A 117 -20.23 -5.13 -12.85
CA ILE A 117 -20.36 -5.03 -14.32
C ILE A 117 -19.30 -5.91 -14.98
N GLN A 118 -18.05 -5.78 -14.55
CA GLN A 118 -16.93 -6.54 -15.11
C GLN A 118 -16.77 -7.93 -14.49
N ARG A 119 -17.52 -8.20 -13.41
CA ARG A 119 -17.47 -9.42 -12.58
C ARG A 119 -16.04 -9.81 -12.21
N LYS A 120 -15.33 -8.86 -11.62
CA LYS A 120 -13.95 -9.03 -11.14
C LYS A 120 -13.66 -8.08 -9.99
N PHE A 121 -12.66 -8.42 -9.20
CA PHE A 121 -12.08 -7.47 -8.27
C PHE A 121 -11.27 -6.40 -8.99
N ALA A 122 -11.14 -5.25 -8.34
CA ALA A 122 -10.30 -4.17 -8.81
C ALA A 122 -9.66 -3.46 -7.61
N CYS A 123 -8.36 -3.22 -7.74
CA CYS A 123 -7.59 -2.49 -6.74
C CYS A 123 -7.40 -1.04 -7.17
N TRP A 124 -8.18 -0.13 -6.57
CA TRP A 124 -8.02 1.30 -6.81
C TRP A 124 -7.27 1.96 -5.66
N GLU A 125 -6.14 2.61 -5.97
CA GLU A 125 -5.26 3.27 -5.00
C GLU A 125 -5.98 4.33 -4.17
N LYS A 126 -7.01 4.97 -4.74
CA LYS A 126 -7.85 5.93 -4.02
C LYS A 126 -8.78 5.32 -2.99
N PHE A 127 -8.80 4.01 -2.78
CA PHE A 127 -9.40 3.46 -1.56
C PHE A 127 -8.42 3.41 -0.39
N GLN A 128 -7.11 3.46 -0.64
CA GLN A 128 -6.10 3.24 0.41
C GLN A 128 -5.74 4.51 1.21
N TRP A 129 -6.14 5.69 0.75
CA TRP A 129 -5.76 6.96 1.38
C TRP A 129 -6.37 7.21 2.77
N GLN A 130 -7.41 6.47 3.16
CA GLN A 130 -8.03 6.60 4.47
C GLN A 130 -8.56 5.25 4.99
N ASP A 131 -8.83 5.20 6.29
CA ASP A 131 -9.47 4.03 6.90
C ASP A 131 -10.99 4.14 6.86
N TRP A 132 -11.63 3.32 6.02
CA TRP A 132 -13.09 3.31 5.87
C TRP A 132 -13.82 2.78 7.10
N PHE A 133 -13.14 2.10 8.04
CA PHE A 133 -13.74 1.72 9.32
C PHE A 133 -13.94 2.91 10.26
N ALA A 134 -13.16 3.99 10.09
CA ALA A 134 -13.24 5.21 10.88
C ALA A 134 -14.30 6.19 10.35
N VAL A 135 -14.85 5.94 9.16
CA VAL A 135 -15.83 6.82 8.53
C VAL A 135 -17.25 6.45 8.99
N GLY A 136 -17.87 7.33 9.78
CA GLY A 136 -19.13 7.02 10.49
C GLY A 136 -20.36 6.72 9.62
N ASN A 137 -20.35 7.07 8.33
CA ASN A 137 -21.45 6.79 7.40
C ASN A 137 -21.24 5.53 6.54
N VAL A 138 -20.15 4.80 6.72
CA VAL A 138 -19.90 3.53 6.01
C VAL A 138 -20.53 2.37 6.79
N LYS A 139 -21.45 1.66 6.15
CA LYS A 139 -22.16 0.52 6.75
C LYS A 139 -21.30 -0.73 6.71
N ARG A 140 -21.30 -1.51 7.79
CA ARG A 140 -20.68 -2.85 7.79
C ARG A 140 -21.66 -3.86 7.21
N SER A 141 -21.25 -4.58 6.17
CA SER A 141 -22.13 -5.43 5.36
C SER A 141 -21.52 -6.82 5.14
N GLU A 142 -22.19 -7.86 5.65
CA GLU A 142 -21.79 -9.25 5.41
C GLU A 142 -21.98 -9.68 3.95
N SER A 143 -22.73 -8.90 3.17
CA SER A 143 -22.94 -9.17 1.75
C SER A 143 -21.66 -9.04 0.91
N LEU A 144 -20.66 -8.34 1.45
CA LEU A 144 -19.31 -8.22 0.89
C LEU A 144 -18.34 -9.28 1.45
N GLY A 145 -18.87 -10.30 2.13
CA GLY A 145 -18.09 -11.40 2.67
C GLY A 145 -17.65 -12.38 1.60
N GLU A 146 -16.54 -13.07 1.88
CA GLU A 146 -15.89 -14.03 0.99
C GLU A 146 -16.84 -15.08 0.42
N LEU A 147 -17.67 -15.71 1.26
CA LEU A 147 -18.57 -16.79 0.83
C LEU A 147 -19.55 -16.35 -0.26
N LYS A 148 -19.99 -15.08 -0.21
CA LYS A 148 -20.87 -14.54 -1.23
C LYS A 148 -20.09 -14.16 -2.49
N LEU A 149 -18.91 -13.58 -2.32
CA LEU A 149 -18.05 -13.18 -3.43
C LEU A 149 -17.47 -14.37 -4.20
N SER A 150 -17.11 -15.46 -3.52
CA SER A 150 -16.63 -16.69 -4.15
C SER A 150 -17.70 -17.29 -5.07
N GLY A 151 -18.97 -17.31 -4.63
CA GLY A 151 -20.09 -17.73 -5.48
C GLY A 151 -20.27 -16.84 -6.71
N GLU A 152 -20.10 -15.52 -6.58
CA GLU A 152 -20.15 -14.59 -7.72
C GLU A 152 -18.97 -14.79 -8.69
N MET A 153 -17.76 -15.02 -8.17
CA MET A 153 -16.58 -15.34 -8.98
C MET A 153 -16.75 -16.64 -9.76
N GLU A 154 -17.27 -17.69 -9.12
CA GLU A 154 -17.50 -18.98 -9.75
C GLU A 154 -18.52 -18.86 -10.89
N ARG A 155 -19.64 -18.16 -10.65
CA ARG A 155 -20.64 -17.86 -11.69
C ARG A 155 -20.03 -17.08 -12.85
N ALA A 156 -19.20 -16.08 -12.56
CA ALA A 156 -18.51 -15.30 -13.59
C ALA A 156 -17.53 -16.15 -14.41
N SER A 157 -16.77 -17.02 -13.75
CA SER A 157 -15.85 -17.97 -14.38
C SER A 157 -16.58 -18.96 -15.29
N SER A 158 -17.68 -19.54 -14.81
CA SER A 158 -18.53 -20.45 -15.59
C SER A 158 -19.06 -19.78 -16.86
N LEU A 159 -19.61 -18.57 -16.76
CA LEU A 159 -20.11 -17.81 -17.91
C LEU A 159 -19.02 -17.48 -18.93
N ARG A 160 -17.83 -17.07 -18.48
CA ARG A 160 -16.70 -16.82 -19.39
C ARG A 160 -16.29 -18.09 -20.15
N LYS A 161 -16.25 -19.24 -19.47
CA LYS A 161 -15.96 -20.53 -20.11
C LYS A 161 -17.01 -20.86 -21.16
N SER A 162 -18.29 -20.73 -20.84
CA SER A 162 -19.38 -21.00 -21.78
C SER A 162 -19.34 -20.08 -23.01
N MET A 163 -19.04 -18.79 -22.84
CA MET A 163 -18.88 -17.85 -23.97
C MET A 163 -17.73 -18.27 -24.89
N ILE A 164 -16.57 -18.61 -24.31
CA ILE A 164 -15.40 -19.06 -25.10
C ILE A 164 -15.73 -20.34 -25.86
N THR A 165 -16.47 -21.27 -25.26
CA THR A 165 -16.90 -22.50 -25.94
C THR A 165 -17.85 -22.18 -27.10
N PHE A 166 -18.84 -21.32 -26.90
CA PHE A 166 -19.78 -20.92 -27.94
C PHE A 166 -19.08 -20.28 -29.15
N ASP A 167 -18.16 -19.35 -28.91
CA ASP A 167 -17.40 -18.67 -29.97
C ASP A 167 -16.49 -19.65 -30.74
N LYS A 168 -15.99 -20.70 -30.09
CA LYS A 168 -15.20 -21.76 -30.74
C LYS A 168 -16.06 -22.71 -31.57
N GLU A 169 -17.29 -22.95 -31.15
CA GLU A 169 -18.24 -23.83 -31.86
C GLU A 169 -18.98 -23.11 -33.00
N ASN A 170 -18.97 -21.78 -33.03
CA ASN A 170 -19.61 -20.92 -34.05
C ASN A 170 -18.65 -19.81 -34.54
N PRO A 171 -17.59 -20.16 -35.30
CA PRO A 171 -16.55 -19.22 -35.76
C PRO A 171 -17.00 -18.24 -36.84
#